data_AF-A0A5M8SCH5-F1
#
_entry.id   AF-A0A5M8SCH5-F1
#
_cell.length_a   1.000
_cell.length_b   1.000
_cell.length_c   1.000
_cell.angle_alpha   90.00
_cell.angle_beta   90.00
_cell.angle_gamma   90.00
#
_symmetry.space_group_name_H-M   'P 1'
#
loop_
_entity.id
_entity.type
_entity.pdbx_description
1 polymer ?
#
loop_
_entity_poly.entity_id
_entity_poly.type
_entity_poly.pdbx_seq_one_letter_code
_entity_poly.pdbx_strand_id
1 'polypeptide(L)'
;MTDLFTKAANVKTTTKAWIIAIALLILVNVPFVDDHHYQPSSVAAPISSAPVAMQASSPVVASSRPRDLKAPVSSAQSGVPPASLSSVAGDYAGSVYNETAAVSANFAIKLQETGDTLSGSMTVKPPLYGSGSLEGSISGPNVAFTVTSSIGKITFVGVRSQQRIAGTYTVAQPGGGIEKGTFTLDRTSEMNRPPSGTFQGSPAPTTLPAIATPDVQVPKSIPPPVTETVTMPPTRRVVEHSDPKNYSSCLNGFSYACNKTLLTPEEAANVEASDLRRNYSSCMNGFSYACNKNLLTADEAATVKASDLRRNYSSCMNGFSYACNKALLTPEEAVAVGTSDLRRNYSSCMNGFSYACNKRLLTPEELSRVQESDLRRNYASCMSGFSYACNKALLTPEELLQVQAKDKQRQH
;
A
#
# COMPACT_ATOMS: atom_id res chain seq x y z
N MET A 1 -52.10 -17.59 -23.55
CA MET A 1 -51.54 -16.24 -23.82
C MET A 1 -51.74 -15.85 -25.29
N THR A 2 -52.95 -15.97 -25.83
CA THR A 2 -53.20 -15.77 -27.27
C THR A 2 -54.30 -14.75 -27.57
N ASP A 3 -54.89 -14.14 -26.55
CA ASP A 3 -56.03 -13.21 -26.72
C ASP A 3 -55.69 -11.73 -26.41
N LEU A 4 -54.41 -11.44 -26.11
CA LEU A 4 -53.94 -10.09 -25.77
C LEU A 4 -53.42 -9.30 -26.97
N PHE A 5 -53.18 -9.94 -28.12
CA PHE A 5 -52.55 -9.28 -29.28
C PHE A 5 -53.54 -8.69 -30.29
N THR A 6 -54.84 -9.01 -30.21
CA THR A 6 -55.81 -8.62 -31.25
C THR A 6 -56.46 -7.26 -31.00
N LYS A 7 -56.27 -6.62 -29.84
CA LYS A 7 -56.83 -5.27 -29.55
C LYS A 7 -55.81 -4.11 -29.62
N ALA A 8 -54.61 -4.33 -30.13
CA ALA A 8 -53.55 -3.31 -30.18
C ALA A 8 -53.28 -2.73 -31.59
N ALA A 9 -54.28 -2.71 -32.48
CA ALA A 9 -54.10 -2.19 -33.84
C ALA A 9 -54.27 -0.66 -33.98
N ASN A 10 -54.87 0.04 -32.99
CA ASN A 10 -55.19 1.48 -33.12
C ASN A 10 -54.65 2.39 -32.00
N VAL A 11 -53.50 2.05 -31.41
CA VAL A 11 -52.85 2.91 -30.40
C VAL A 11 -51.52 3.43 -30.93
N LYS A 12 -51.33 4.76 -30.88
CA LYS A 12 -50.14 5.48 -31.34
C LYS A 12 -48.86 4.87 -30.75
N THR A 13 -47.83 4.77 -31.59
CA THR A 13 -46.55 4.07 -31.38
C THR A 13 -45.84 4.40 -30.08
N THR A 14 -46.05 5.60 -29.53
CA THR A 14 -45.43 6.04 -28.27
C THR A 14 -46.02 5.34 -27.04
N THR A 15 -47.30 4.97 -27.02
CA THR A 15 -47.93 4.30 -25.86
C THR A 15 -47.56 2.81 -25.79
N LYS A 16 -47.23 2.18 -26.93
CA LYS A 16 -46.77 0.78 -26.97
C LYS A 16 -45.42 0.59 -26.28
N ALA A 17 -44.52 1.57 -26.38
CA ALA A 17 -43.21 1.51 -25.73
C ALA A 17 -43.33 1.59 -24.20
N TRP A 18 -44.23 2.42 -23.67
CA TRP A 18 -44.45 2.56 -22.23
C TRP A 18 -45.05 1.30 -21.59
N ILE A 19 -45.98 0.62 -22.27
CA ILE A 19 -46.60 -0.60 -21.75
C ILE A 19 -45.57 -1.75 -21.69
N ILE A 20 -44.70 -1.87 -22.70
CA ILE A 20 -43.63 -2.87 -22.72
C ILE A 20 -42.57 -2.56 -21.64
N ALA A 21 -42.23 -1.29 -21.45
CA ALA A 21 -41.30 -0.87 -20.40
C ALA A 21 -41.82 -1.19 -18.99
N ILE A 22 -43.11 -0.96 -18.73
CA ILE A 22 -43.74 -1.28 -17.43
C ILE A 22 -43.82 -2.80 -17.21
N ALA A 23 -44.16 -3.58 -18.23
CA ALA A 23 -44.19 -5.04 -18.14
C ALA A 23 -42.80 -5.64 -17.85
N LEU A 24 -41.73 -5.07 -18.42
CA LEU A 24 -40.35 -5.46 -18.13
C LEU A 24 -39.91 -5.04 -16.71
N LEU A 25 -40.40 -3.90 -16.21
CA LEU A 25 -40.09 -3.41 -14.86
C LEU A 25 -40.73 -4.26 -13.75
N ILE A 26 -41.90 -4.85 -14.03
CA ILE A 26 -42.59 -5.75 -13.09
C ILE A 26 -41.91 -7.12 -13.03
N LEU A 27 -41.33 -7.61 -14.14
CA LEU A 27 -40.63 -8.89 -14.18
C LEU A 27 -39.25 -8.89 -13.49
N VAL A 28 -38.65 -7.72 -13.24
CA VAL A 28 -37.33 -7.59 -12.62
C VAL A 28 -37.40 -7.49 -11.08
N ASN A 29 -38.58 -7.23 -10.49
CA ASN A 29 -38.73 -6.93 -9.07
C ASN A 29 -39.52 -7.97 -8.25
N VAL A 30 -39.67 -9.21 -8.72
CA VAL A 30 -40.24 -10.28 -7.89
C VAL A 30 -39.12 -11.09 -7.25
N PRO A 31 -38.84 -10.97 -5.94
CA PRO A 31 -37.91 -11.86 -5.26
C PRO A 31 -38.54 -13.26 -5.16
N PHE A 32 -37.87 -14.23 -5.78
CA PHE A 32 -38.15 -15.65 -5.65
C PHE A 32 -37.77 -16.07 -4.22
N VAL A 33 -38.77 -16.35 -3.39
CA VAL A 33 -38.60 -16.96 -2.07
C VAL A 33 -38.58 -18.46 -2.30
N ASP A 34 -37.44 -19.10 -2.09
CA ASP A 34 -37.34 -20.57 -2.06
C ASP A 34 -37.06 -21.06 -0.64
N ASP A 35 -37.94 -21.96 -0.23
CA ASP A 35 -38.12 -22.54 1.09
C ASP A 35 -37.25 -23.81 1.16
N HIS A 36 -36.14 -23.76 1.90
CA HIS A 36 -35.34 -24.96 2.16
C HIS A 36 -34.94 -25.10 3.63
N HIS A 37 -35.32 -26.27 4.14
CA HIS A 37 -35.25 -26.75 5.50
C HIS A 37 -33.85 -26.69 6.12
N TYR A 38 -33.80 -26.10 7.31
CA TYR A 38 -32.67 -26.13 8.22
C TYR A 38 -32.74 -27.38 9.10
N GLN A 39 -31.71 -28.22 9.06
CA GLN A 39 -31.48 -29.29 10.04
C GLN A 39 -30.05 -29.16 10.59
N PRO A 40 -29.85 -29.08 11.93
CA PRO A 40 -28.54 -28.82 12.51
C PRO A 40 -27.78 -30.12 12.79
N SER A 41 -26.48 -30.13 12.48
CA SER A 41 -25.55 -31.18 12.91
C SER A 41 -24.53 -30.65 13.91
N SER A 42 -24.20 -31.55 14.83
CA SER A 42 -23.67 -31.38 16.17
C SER A 42 -22.20 -30.97 16.31
N VAL A 43 -21.96 -30.29 17.43
CA VAL A 43 -20.68 -29.87 18.02
C VAL A 43 -19.79 -31.07 18.38
N ALA A 44 -18.50 -30.98 18.05
CA ALA A 44 -17.44 -31.76 18.68
C ALA A 44 -16.24 -30.85 19.04
N ALA A 45 -15.77 -31.00 20.28
CA ALA A 45 -14.82 -30.14 20.98
C ALA A 45 -13.33 -30.42 20.63
N PRO A 46 -12.38 -29.54 21.00
CA PRO A 46 -11.00 -29.55 20.50
C PRO A 46 -10.06 -30.39 21.38
N ILE A 47 -9.03 -30.99 20.75
CA ILE A 47 -7.94 -31.69 21.44
C ILE A 47 -6.68 -30.81 21.45
N SER A 48 -6.16 -30.66 22.66
CA SER A 48 -4.95 -29.94 23.09
C SER A 48 -3.65 -30.52 22.52
N SER A 49 -2.70 -29.66 22.16
CA SER A 49 -1.30 -30.04 21.92
C SER A 49 -0.34 -29.09 22.66
N ALA A 50 0.56 -29.68 23.46
CA ALA A 50 1.65 -29.02 24.16
C ALA A 50 3.00 -29.37 23.49
N PRO A 51 4.08 -28.57 23.71
CA PRO A 51 5.26 -28.57 22.84
C PRO A 51 6.38 -29.52 23.31
N VAL A 52 7.16 -30.04 22.36
CA VAL A 52 8.38 -30.84 22.58
C VAL A 52 9.61 -29.93 22.57
N ALA A 53 10.39 -29.99 23.64
CA ALA A 53 11.70 -29.34 23.78
C ALA A 53 12.82 -30.23 23.20
N MET A 54 13.76 -29.62 22.47
CA MET A 54 14.98 -30.27 21.99
C MET A 54 16.06 -30.30 23.09
N GLN A 55 16.63 -31.48 23.33
CA GLN A 55 17.88 -31.66 24.08
C GLN A 55 19.00 -32.13 23.14
N ALA A 56 20.20 -31.60 23.39
CA ALA A 56 21.43 -31.86 22.67
C ALA A 56 22.22 -33.02 23.29
N SER A 57 22.92 -33.78 22.43
CA SER A 57 24.03 -34.65 22.85
C SER A 57 24.93 -35.02 21.67
N SER A 58 26.18 -34.57 21.73
CA SER A 58 27.39 -35.25 21.20
C SER A 58 27.82 -36.33 22.24
N PRO A 59 28.90 -37.15 22.08
CA PRO A 59 30.00 -37.17 21.08
C PRO A 59 30.40 -38.59 20.61
N VAL A 60 31.51 -38.75 19.86
CA VAL A 60 32.68 -39.62 20.19
C VAL A 60 33.70 -39.67 19.03
N VAL A 61 34.97 -39.70 19.44
CA VAL A 61 36.26 -39.60 18.73
C VAL A 61 36.87 -40.98 18.44
N ALA A 62 37.66 -41.11 17.35
CA ALA A 62 38.89 -41.95 17.17
C ALA A 62 39.11 -42.24 15.66
N SER A 63 40.30 -42.36 15.04
CA SER A 63 41.71 -42.26 15.43
C SER A 63 42.59 -42.23 14.14
N SER A 64 43.74 -41.56 14.25
CA SER A 64 45.05 -41.57 13.54
C SER A 64 45.40 -42.64 12.47
N ARG A 65 46.35 -42.51 11.51
CA ARG A 65 47.67 -41.80 11.37
C ARG A 65 48.21 -41.94 9.88
N PRO A 66 49.46 -41.59 9.47
CA PRO A 66 49.73 -40.59 8.42
C PRO A 66 50.64 -41.07 7.25
N ARG A 67 50.95 -40.19 6.27
CA ARG A 67 52.24 -40.19 5.57
C ARG A 67 52.56 -38.84 4.91
N ASP A 68 53.84 -38.50 5.02
CA ASP A 68 54.55 -37.26 4.75
C ASP A 68 54.49 -36.71 3.32
N LEU A 69 54.60 -35.38 3.19
CA LEU A 69 55.69 -34.73 2.44
C LEU A 69 55.74 -33.22 2.74
N LYS A 70 56.97 -32.72 2.80
CA LYS A 70 57.46 -31.49 3.44
C LYS A 70 57.52 -30.31 2.45
N ALA A 71 57.30 -29.10 2.98
CA ALA A 71 57.38 -27.81 2.29
C ALA A 71 58.81 -27.40 1.86
N PRO A 72 58.93 -26.32 1.04
CA PRO A 72 59.63 -25.12 1.50
C PRO A 72 58.83 -23.82 1.19
N VAL A 73 58.53 -22.96 2.15
CA VAL A 73 59.32 -21.82 2.70
C VAL A 73 59.40 -20.57 1.79
N SER A 74 58.72 -19.52 2.28
CA SER A 74 59.03 -18.07 2.25
C SER A 74 58.89 -17.26 0.96
N SER A 75 57.96 -16.30 0.99
CA SER A 75 58.35 -14.88 1.07
C SER A 75 57.16 -14.00 1.46
N ALA A 76 57.46 -13.00 2.28
CA ALA A 76 56.54 -12.05 2.89
C ALA A 76 55.96 -11.05 1.88
N GLN A 77 54.70 -10.68 2.08
CA GLN A 77 54.09 -9.39 1.70
C GLN A 77 52.98 -9.12 2.73
N SER A 78 53.28 -8.32 3.76
CA SER A 78 52.95 -6.89 3.80
C SER A 78 51.46 -6.61 3.58
N GLY A 79 50.76 -6.38 4.70
CA GLY A 79 49.64 -5.45 4.79
C GLY A 79 48.42 -5.75 3.93
N VAL A 80 47.50 -6.56 4.46
CA VAL A 80 46.07 -6.32 4.23
C VAL A 80 45.45 -6.13 5.60
N PRO A 81 45.06 -4.90 5.99
CA PRO A 81 44.24 -4.73 7.19
C PRO A 81 42.96 -5.55 6.97
N PRO A 82 42.41 -6.22 8.00
CA PRO A 82 41.14 -6.92 7.88
C PRO A 82 40.14 -5.92 7.31
N ALA A 83 39.54 -6.28 6.17
CA ALA A 83 38.64 -5.45 5.41
C ALA A 83 37.72 -4.71 6.38
N SER A 84 37.95 -3.40 6.51
CA SER A 84 37.09 -2.53 7.30
C SER A 84 35.68 -2.82 6.83
N LEU A 85 34.80 -3.21 7.76
CA LEU A 85 33.38 -3.36 7.48
C LEU A 85 32.96 -2.03 6.87
N SER A 86 32.81 -2.01 5.54
CA SER A 86 32.61 -0.80 4.77
C SER A 86 31.48 0.00 5.41
N SER A 87 31.68 1.31 5.61
CA SER A 87 30.65 2.17 6.20
C SER A 87 29.29 1.91 5.55
N VAL A 88 28.25 1.81 6.38
CA VAL A 88 26.86 1.61 5.94
C VAL A 88 26.23 2.92 5.45
N ALA A 89 26.93 4.05 5.59
CA ALA A 89 26.46 5.33 5.08
C ALA A 89 26.32 5.31 3.55
N GLY A 90 25.26 5.91 3.04
CA GLY A 90 24.99 6.02 1.61
C GLY A 90 23.51 5.98 1.26
N ASP A 91 23.26 6.06 -0.05
CA ASP A 91 21.92 5.99 -0.62
C ASP A 91 21.60 4.53 -1.00
N TYR A 92 20.39 4.10 -0.65
CA TYR A 92 19.88 2.76 -0.92
C TYR A 92 18.48 2.85 -1.53
N ALA A 93 18.15 1.94 -2.44
CA ALA A 93 16.83 1.83 -3.04
C ALA A 93 16.41 0.36 -3.17
N GLY A 94 15.11 0.11 -3.11
CA GLY A 94 14.55 -1.22 -3.33
C GLY A 94 13.05 -1.26 -3.09
N SER A 95 12.56 -2.36 -2.52
CA SER A 95 11.13 -2.64 -2.36
C SER A 95 10.76 -3.02 -0.93
N VAL A 96 9.65 -2.48 -0.44
CA VAL A 96 9.02 -2.85 0.82
C VAL A 96 7.66 -3.49 0.52
N TYR A 97 7.32 -4.54 1.25
CA TYR A 97 6.08 -5.29 1.10
C TYR A 97 5.35 -5.35 2.44
N ASN A 98 4.12 -4.82 2.46
CA ASN A 98 3.22 -4.93 3.60
C ASN A 98 2.46 -6.26 3.50
N GLU A 99 2.72 -7.18 4.41
CA GLU A 99 2.06 -8.49 4.45
C GLU A 99 0.59 -8.37 4.84
N THR A 100 0.27 -7.43 5.74
CA THR A 100 -1.09 -7.20 6.23
C THR A 100 -2.01 -6.67 5.13
N ALA A 101 -1.50 -5.76 4.28
CA ALA A 101 -2.24 -5.18 3.18
C ALA A 101 -2.04 -5.90 1.83
N ALA A 102 -1.08 -6.84 1.75
CA ALA A 102 -0.62 -7.49 0.52
C ALA A 102 -0.23 -6.51 -0.59
N VAL A 103 0.54 -5.48 -0.23
CA VAL A 103 0.91 -4.37 -1.13
C VAL A 103 2.41 -4.12 -1.09
N SER A 104 3.02 -3.92 -2.27
CA SER A 104 4.44 -3.53 -2.40
C SER A 104 4.59 -2.06 -2.81
N ALA A 105 5.69 -1.45 -2.40
CA ALA A 105 6.10 -0.13 -2.85
C ALA A 105 7.61 -0.02 -3.03
N ASN A 106 8.02 0.90 -3.88
CA ASN A 106 9.42 1.28 -3.97
C ASN A 106 9.77 2.14 -2.75
N PHE A 107 10.88 1.84 -2.10
CA PHE A 107 11.37 2.63 -0.99
C PHE A 107 12.87 2.84 -1.09
N ALA A 108 13.32 3.96 -0.57
CA ALA A 108 14.70 4.39 -0.57
C ALA A 108 15.05 4.95 0.79
N ILE A 109 16.30 4.76 1.21
CA ILE A 109 16.83 5.33 2.45
C ILE A 109 18.16 6.02 2.16
N LYS A 110 18.42 7.08 2.92
CA LYS A 110 19.73 7.72 3.01
C LYS A 110 20.26 7.51 4.41
N LEU A 111 21.42 6.87 4.53
CA LEU A 111 22.05 6.58 5.82
C LEU A 111 23.29 7.43 6.02
N GLN A 112 23.41 7.99 7.22
CA GLN A 112 24.61 8.60 7.76
C GLN A 112 25.01 7.84 9.02
N GLU A 113 26.30 7.51 9.13
CA GLU A 113 26.85 6.71 10.21
C GLU A 113 27.76 7.59 11.07
N THR A 114 27.54 7.57 12.39
CA THR A 114 28.39 8.27 13.36
C THR A 114 28.64 7.32 14.54
N GLY A 115 29.79 6.63 14.51
CA GLY A 115 30.03 5.50 15.41
C GLY A 115 29.04 4.37 15.13
N ASP A 116 28.41 3.84 16.17
CA ASP A 116 27.40 2.77 16.06
C ASP A 116 25.97 3.30 15.82
N THR A 117 25.80 4.62 15.70
CA THR A 117 24.48 5.26 15.51
C THR A 117 24.24 5.58 14.04
N LEU A 118 23.03 5.30 13.58
CA LEU A 118 22.53 5.61 12.24
C LEU A 118 21.53 6.75 12.30
N SER A 119 21.64 7.68 11.34
CA SER A 119 20.67 8.74 11.13
C SER A 119 20.40 8.92 9.64
N GLY A 120 19.26 9.52 9.30
CA GLY A 120 18.99 9.91 7.92
C GLY A 120 17.52 10.01 7.58
N SER A 121 17.15 9.61 6.38
CA SER A 121 15.77 9.72 5.89
C SER A 121 15.34 8.50 5.11
N MET A 122 14.06 8.17 5.25
CA MET A 122 13.40 7.09 4.53
C MET A 122 12.28 7.68 3.67
N THR A 123 12.22 7.26 2.42
CA THR A 123 11.17 7.61 1.46
C THR A 123 10.54 6.36 0.92
N VAL A 124 9.25 6.16 1.15
CA VAL A 124 8.45 5.15 0.46
C VAL A 124 7.52 5.83 -0.53
N LYS A 125 7.43 5.29 -1.74
CA LYS A 125 6.51 5.77 -2.77
C LYS A 125 5.12 5.15 -2.56
N PRO A 126 4.05 5.81 -3.04
CA PRO A 126 2.74 5.17 -3.12
C PRO A 126 2.85 3.81 -3.84
N PRO A 127 2.05 2.80 -3.46
CA PRO A 127 0.85 2.87 -2.61
C PRO A 127 1.07 2.77 -1.09
N LEU A 128 2.32 2.57 -0.63
CA LEU A 128 2.63 2.57 0.80
C LEU A 128 3.11 3.96 1.25
N TYR A 129 2.97 4.22 2.55
CA TYR A 129 3.29 5.50 3.17
C TYR A 129 4.03 5.23 4.47
N GLY A 130 4.71 6.24 5.01
CA GLY A 130 5.64 6.04 6.11
C GLY A 130 6.98 6.74 5.96
N SER A 131 7.16 7.58 4.93
CA SER A 131 8.35 8.40 4.76
C SER A 131 8.59 9.27 5.99
N GLY A 132 9.84 9.43 6.41
CA GLY A 132 10.17 10.12 7.64
C GLY A 132 11.67 10.15 7.94
N SER A 133 12.03 10.76 9.05
CA SER A 133 13.40 10.67 9.58
C SER A 133 13.64 9.27 10.13
N LEU A 134 14.85 8.76 9.93
CA LEU A 134 15.27 7.47 10.49
C LEU A 134 16.36 7.69 11.52
N GLU A 135 16.29 6.94 12.61
CA GLU A 135 17.32 6.84 13.65
C GLU A 135 17.49 5.37 14.02
N GLY A 136 18.73 4.93 14.23
CA GLY A 136 18.99 3.51 14.47
C GLY A 136 20.39 3.22 14.96
N SER A 137 20.74 1.95 14.94
CA SER A 137 22.06 1.47 15.29
C SER A 137 22.49 0.32 14.40
N ILE A 138 23.81 0.13 14.33
CA ILE A 138 24.44 -0.99 13.66
C ILE A 138 25.25 -1.81 14.68
N SER A 139 25.14 -3.13 14.61
CA SER A 139 25.94 -4.05 15.42
C SER A 139 26.36 -5.23 14.55
N GLY A 140 27.60 -5.16 14.05
CA GLY A 140 28.14 -6.14 13.09
C GLY A 140 27.32 -6.16 11.78
N PRO A 141 26.76 -7.32 11.36
CA PRO A 141 25.91 -7.40 10.18
C PRO A 141 24.46 -6.95 10.45
N ASN A 142 24.06 -6.78 11.70
CA ASN A 142 22.68 -6.45 12.06
C ASN A 142 22.45 -4.95 12.02
N VAL A 143 21.34 -4.54 11.41
CA VAL A 143 20.92 -3.15 11.27
C VAL A 143 19.51 -3.03 11.84
N ALA A 144 19.31 -2.09 12.75
CA ALA A 144 18.00 -1.76 13.28
C ALA A 144 17.79 -0.24 13.25
N PHE A 145 16.66 0.21 12.73
CA PHE A 145 16.32 1.64 12.72
C PHE A 145 14.81 1.83 12.86
N THR A 146 14.45 2.95 13.47
CA THR A 146 13.07 3.40 13.60
C THR A 146 12.86 4.62 12.71
N VAL A 147 11.84 4.55 11.86
CA VAL A 147 11.38 5.70 11.08
C VAL A 147 10.25 6.37 11.85
N THR A 148 10.43 7.66 12.14
CA THR A 148 9.38 8.49 12.70
C THR A 148 8.63 9.15 11.55
N SER A 149 7.39 8.71 11.31
CA SER A 149 6.55 9.20 10.23
C SER A 149 5.23 9.77 10.74
N SER A 150 4.48 10.41 9.84
CA SER A 150 3.11 10.87 10.08
C SER A 150 2.13 9.76 10.46
N ILE A 151 2.44 8.49 10.10
CA ILE A 151 1.62 7.32 10.43
C ILE A 151 2.01 6.63 11.75
N GLY A 152 3.03 7.14 12.44
CA GLY A 152 3.56 6.56 13.68
C GLY A 152 5.02 6.12 13.55
N LYS A 153 5.44 5.24 14.47
CA LYS A 153 6.79 4.69 14.50
C LYS A 153 6.82 3.37 13.74
N ILE A 154 7.74 3.28 12.79
CA ILE A 154 7.98 2.08 11.99
C ILE A 154 9.34 1.53 12.36
N THR A 155 9.38 0.35 12.95
CA THR A 155 10.63 -0.28 13.39
C THR A 155 11.08 -1.28 12.33
N PHE A 156 12.29 -1.10 11.82
CA PHE A 156 12.93 -1.97 10.84
C PHE A 156 14.07 -2.74 11.50
N VAL A 157 14.13 -4.05 11.23
CA VAL A 157 15.23 -4.92 11.64
C VAL A 157 15.66 -5.73 10.44
N GLY A 158 16.95 -5.67 10.10
CA GLY A 158 17.50 -6.36 8.94
C GLY A 158 18.95 -6.79 9.11
N VAL A 159 19.40 -7.57 8.15
CA VAL A 159 20.77 -8.07 8.05
C VAL A 159 21.41 -7.50 6.79
N ARG A 160 22.61 -6.97 6.94
CA ARG A 160 23.42 -6.44 5.86
C ARG A 160 24.32 -7.54 5.29
N SER A 161 24.30 -7.67 3.96
CA SER A 161 25.25 -8.48 3.20
C SER A 161 25.80 -7.64 2.06
N GLN A 162 27.06 -7.21 2.19
CA GLN A 162 27.75 -6.35 1.22
C GLN A 162 26.99 -5.04 0.93
N GLN A 163 26.41 -4.90 -0.27
CA GLN A 163 25.66 -3.73 -0.72
C GLN A 163 24.14 -3.88 -0.51
N ARG A 164 23.68 -5.01 0.03
CA ARG A 164 22.26 -5.30 0.24
C ARG A 164 21.89 -5.30 1.72
N ILE A 165 20.73 -4.76 2.04
CA ILE A 165 20.10 -4.85 3.37
C ILE A 165 18.71 -5.45 3.17
N ALA A 166 18.39 -6.52 3.88
CA ALA A 166 17.07 -7.13 3.84
C ALA A 166 16.58 -7.45 5.25
N GLY A 167 15.28 -7.38 5.46
CA GLY A 167 14.74 -7.55 6.79
C GLY A 167 13.22 -7.46 6.86
N THR A 168 12.74 -7.23 8.08
CA THR A 168 11.33 -7.08 8.41
C THR A 168 11.08 -5.73 9.04
N TYR A 169 9.82 -5.28 8.99
CA TYR A 169 9.39 -4.10 9.71
C TYR A 169 8.08 -4.32 10.44
N THR A 170 7.85 -3.54 11.48
CA THR A 170 6.58 -3.46 12.20
C THR A 170 6.14 -2.02 12.36
N VAL A 171 4.82 -1.78 12.25
CA VAL A 171 4.19 -0.49 12.50
C VAL A 171 3.31 -0.63 13.71
N ALA A 172 3.56 0.16 14.75
CA ALA A 172 2.65 0.29 15.88
C ALA A 172 1.69 1.45 15.61
N GLN A 173 0.44 1.14 15.26
CA GLN A 173 -0.57 2.16 15.04
C GLN A 173 -1.11 2.69 16.38
N PRO A 174 -1.47 3.99 16.47
CA PRO A 174 -2.05 4.56 17.70
C PRO A 174 -3.32 3.85 18.20
N GLY A 175 -4.03 3.12 17.34
CA GLY A 175 -5.22 2.33 17.66
C GLY A 175 -4.96 0.88 18.07
N GLY A 176 -3.71 0.46 18.28
CA GLY A 176 -3.35 -0.90 18.73
C GLY A 176 -3.19 -1.94 17.61
N GLY A 177 -3.39 -1.56 16.34
CA GLY A 177 -3.06 -2.39 15.20
C GLY A 177 -1.55 -2.52 15.01
N ILE A 178 -1.05 -3.75 14.84
CA ILE A 178 0.33 -4.01 14.45
C ILE A 178 0.33 -4.46 12.99
N GLU A 179 0.93 -3.66 12.10
CA GLU A 179 1.21 -4.08 10.74
C GLU A 179 2.64 -4.60 10.64
N LYS A 180 2.85 -5.58 9.77
CA LYS A 180 4.18 -6.15 9.54
C LYS A 180 4.46 -6.33 8.05
N GLY A 181 5.73 -6.41 7.72
CA GLY A 181 6.14 -6.67 6.35
C GLY A 181 7.63 -6.94 6.20
N THR A 182 8.05 -7.05 4.95
CA THR A 182 9.44 -7.32 4.57
C THR A 182 9.99 -6.20 3.70
N PHE A 183 11.30 -6.09 3.65
CA PHE A 183 11.97 -5.09 2.81
C PHE A 183 13.28 -5.60 2.25
N THR A 184 13.69 -5.03 1.11
CA THR A 184 14.99 -5.29 0.50
C THR A 184 15.53 -4.00 -0.13
N LEU A 185 16.79 -3.67 0.18
CA LEU A 185 17.49 -2.48 -0.27
C LEU A 185 18.82 -2.84 -0.89
N ASP A 186 19.13 -2.20 -2.01
CA ASP A 186 20.43 -2.26 -2.66
C ASP A 186 21.08 -0.87 -2.65
N ARG A 187 22.37 -0.82 -2.36
CA ARG A 187 23.15 0.42 -2.38
C ARG A 187 23.15 0.96 -3.81
N THR A 188 22.72 2.20 -3.98
CA THR A 188 22.77 2.86 -5.28
C THR A 188 24.16 3.44 -5.47
N SER A 189 24.91 2.94 -6.45
CA SER A 189 26.12 3.61 -6.91
C SER A 189 25.74 4.92 -7.61
N GLU A 190 26.47 6.01 -7.35
CA GLU A 190 26.20 7.35 -7.92
C GLU A 190 26.28 7.43 -9.47
N MET A 191 26.41 6.31 -10.19
CA MET A 191 26.67 6.26 -11.63
C MET A 191 25.42 6.16 -12.52
N ASN A 192 24.21 6.03 -11.96
CA ASN A 192 22.95 5.95 -12.71
C ASN A 192 21.92 7.00 -12.27
N ARG A 193 22.31 8.28 -12.27
CA ARG A 193 21.36 9.41 -12.19
C ARG A 193 20.89 9.78 -13.60
N PRO A 194 19.59 9.80 -13.91
CA PRO A 194 19.11 10.43 -15.14
C PRO A 194 19.41 11.94 -15.09
N PRO A 195 19.80 12.58 -16.22
CA PRO A 195 20.37 13.91 -16.21
C PRO A 195 19.38 14.90 -15.59
N SER A 196 19.80 15.54 -14.51
CA SER A 196 19.14 16.74 -14.02
C SER A 196 19.37 17.83 -15.04
N GLY A 197 18.30 18.24 -15.71
CA GLY A 197 18.31 19.41 -16.58
C GLY A 197 18.90 20.59 -15.84
N THR A 198 19.95 21.15 -16.41
CA THR A 198 20.58 22.40 -16.01
C THR A 198 19.56 23.53 -16.12
N PHE A 199 19.04 24.02 -14.99
CA PHE A 199 18.59 25.41 -14.94
C PHE A 199 19.84 26.26 -14.78
N GLN A 200 20.24 26.90 -15.88
CA GLN A 200 21.25 27.93 -15.87
C GLN A 200 20.87 29.00 -14.85
N GLY A 201 21.84 29.37 -14.02
CA GLY A 201 21.71 30.49 -13.10
C GLY A 201 21.33 31.75 -13.86
N SER A 202 20.50 32.57 -13.23
CA SER A 202 20.38 33.98 -13.57
C SER A 202 20.43 34.80 -12.29
N PRO A 203 20.94 36.05 -12.40
CA PRO A 203 21.79 36.65 -11.39
C PRO A 203 21.02 37.42 -10.32
N ALA A 204 21.77 37.84 -9.30
CA ALA A 204 21.37 38.68 -8.17
C ALA A 204 20.45 39.86 -8.56
N PRO A 205 19.54 40.28 -7.67
CA PRO A 205 18.63 41.37 -7.97
C PRO A 205 19.41 42.70 -8.02
N THR A 206 19.40 43.30 -9.20
CA THR A 206 19.82 44.69 -9.42
C THR A 206 18.68 45.62 -9.06
N THR A 207 19.04 46.62 -8.27
CA THR A 207 18.31 47.82 -7.88
C THR A 207 17.57 48.48 -9.05
N LEU A 208 16.29 48.82 -8.88
CA LEU A 208 15.56 49.79 -9.71
C LEU A 208 14.55 50.58 -8.83
N PRO A 209 14.10 51.77 -9.27
CA PRO A 209 14.15 52.99 -8.47
C PRO A 209 12.87 53.32 -7.70
N ALA A 210 13.03 54.27 -6.76
CA ALA A 210 11.98 54.91 -5.98
C ALA A 210 10.87 55.48 -6.86
N ILE A 211 9.63 55.06 -6.59
CA ILE A 211 8.42 55.72 -7.06
C ILE A 211 7.86 56.53 -5.88
N ALA A 212 7.62 57.80 -6.17
CA ALA A 212 7.22 58.87 -5.26
C ALA A 212 5.94 58.54 -4.47
N THR A 213 5.99 58.81 -3.17
CA THR A 213 4.81 58.96 -2.31
C THR A 213 4.14 60.32 -2.57
N PRO A 214 2.81 60.40 -2.72
CA PRO A 214 2.11 61.67 -2.65
C PRO A 214 1.98 62.11 -1.20
N ASP A 215 2.30 63.38 -1.02
CA ASP A 215 2.17 64.26 0.13
C ASP A 215 0.85 64.07 0.89
N VAL A 216 0.92 63.69 2.17
CA VAL A 216 -0.19 63.83 3.12
C VAL A 216 0.31 64.65 4.29
N GLN A 217 -0.27 65.84 4.37
CA GLN A 217 0.02 66.92 5.29
C GLN A 217 -0.13 66.50 6.75
N VAL A 218 0.85 66.90 7.55
CA VAL A 218 0.83 66.93 9.01
C VAL A 218 0.10 68.20 9.48
N PRO A 219 -0.93 68.09 10.34
CA PRO A 219 -1.32 69.22 11.19
C PRO A 219 -0.62 69.15 12.55
N LYS A 220 0.09 70.24 12.86
CA LYS A 220 0.49 70.66 14.21
C LYS A 220 -0.73 70.77 15.12
N SER A 221 -0.68 70.14 16.30
CA SER A 221 -0.77 70.83 17.61
C SER A 221 -0.99 69.82 18.74
N ILE A 222 0.00 69.70 19.63
CA ILE A 222 -0.11 69.04 20.93
C ILE A 222 -0.44 70.13 21.97
N PRO A 223 -1.49 69.97 22.79
CA PRO A 223 -1.55 70.57 24.13
C PRO A 223 -1.09 69.55 25.22
N PRO A 224 -0.54 70.02 26.36
CA PRO A 224 0.10 69.20 27.38
C PRO A 224 -0.92 68.47 28.28
N PRO A 225 -0.49 67.51 29.13
CA PRO A 225 -1.30 66.39 29.58
C PRO A 225 -2.18 66.75 30.79
N VAL A 226 -3.38 66.15 30.83
CA VAL A 226 -4.17 66.05 32.06
C VAL A 226 -4.09 64.60 32.53
N THR A 227 -3.57 64.43 33.74
CA THR A 227 -3.35 63.16 34.40
C THR A 227 -4.67 62.57 34.88
N GLU A 228 -5.18 61.52 34.22
CA GLU A 228 -6.21 60.65 34.79
C GLU A 228 -5.77 59.20 34.70
N THR A 229 -5.55 58.61 35.86
CA THR A 229 -5.30 57.18 36.08
C THR A 229 -6.54 56.37 35.71
N VAL A 230 -6.56 55.83 34.49
CA VAL A 230 -7.49 54.76 34.08
C VAL A 230 -6.72 53.45 34.10
N THR A 231 -7.09 52.59 35.03
CA THR A 231 -6.59 51.22 35.18
C THR A 231 -6.93 50.41 33.92
N MET A 232 -5.96 50.22 33.02
CA MET A 232 -6.10 49.32 31.88
C MET A 232 -6.22 47.85 32.36
N PRO A 233 -7.10 47.05 31.76
CA PRO A 233 -7.09 45.59 31.94
C PRO A 233 -5.79 45.02 31.32
N PRO A 234 -5.30 43.86 31.80
CA PRO A 234 -3.97 43.36 31.45
C PRO A 234 -3.86 43.10 29.94
N THR A 235 -2.83 43.71 29.36
CA THR A 235 -2.39 43.60 27.98
C THR A 235 -2.27 42.13 27.57
N ARG A 236 -3.02 41.71 26.55
CA ARG A 236 -2.79 40.45 25.83
C ARG A 236 -1.36 40.52 25.28
N ARG A 237 -0.46 39.69 25.81
CA ARG A 237 0.91 39.56 25.28
C ARG A 237 0.83 39.26 23.79
N VAL A 238 1.30 40.20 22.97
CA VAL A 238 1.74 39.87 21.62
C VAL A 238 2.94 38.96 21.82
N VAL A 239 2.83 37.70 21.41
CA VAL A 239 3.93 36.75 21.51
C VAL A 239 5.02 37.25 20.56
N GLU A 240 6.12 37.74 21.13
CA GLU A 240 7.18 38.42 20.37
C GLU A 240 7.91 37.42 19.46
N HIS A 241 8.03 36.14 19.87
CA HIS A 241 8.53 35.03 19.05
C HIS A 241 7.89 33.69 19.51
N SER A 242 7.48 32.83 18.57
CA SER A 242 7.13 31.44 18.90
C SER A 242 8.39 30.66 19.26
N ASP A 243 8.29 29.72 20.21
CA ASP A 243 9.32 28.70 20.40
C ASP A 243 9.59 28.03 19.04
N PRO A 244 10.84 28.01 18.54
CA PRO A 244 11.18 27.36 17.27
C PRO A 244 10.76 25.89 17.20
N LYS A 245 10.72 25.19 18.33
CA LYS A 245 10.23 23.80 18.40
C LYS A 245 8.72 23.72 18.20
N ASN A 246 7.97 24.65 18.77
CA ASN A 246 6.52 24.75 18.57
C ASN A 246 6.20 25.08 17.10
N TYR A 247 6.86 26.09 16.53
CA TYR A 247 6.66 26.47 15.13
C TYR A 247 7.01 25.33 14.17
N SER A 248 8.15 24.66 14.38
CA SER A 248 8.52 23.46 13.61
C SER A 248 7.48 22.35 13.76
N SER A 249 6.96 22.12 14.97
CA SER A 249 5.94 21.09 15.21
C SER A 249 4.66 21.37 14.41
N CYS A 250 4.23 22.64 14.39
CA CYS A 250 3.10 23.10 13.60
C CYS A 250 3.35 22.99 12.09
N LEU A 251 4.51 23.42 11.61
CA LEU A 251 4.88 23.35 10.20
C LEU A 251 4.93 21.92 9.69
N ASN A 252 5.28 20.95 10.54
CA ASN A 252 5.32 19.53 10.16
C ASN A 252 3.99 18.80 10.38
N GLY A 253 2.96 19.47 10.91
CA GLY A 253 1.63 18.90 11.11
C GLY A 253 1.49 18.01 12.36
N PHE A 254 2.39 18.14 13.34
CA PHE A 254 2.29 17.42 14.61
C PHE A 254 1.26 18.09 15.52
N SER A 255 -0.03 17.80 15.30
CA SER A 255 -1.16 18.47 15.99
C SER A 255 -1.06 18.46 17.52
N TYR A 256 -0.58 17.38 18.12
CA TYR A 256 -0.41 17.25 19.58
C TYR A 256 0.77 18.05 20.16
N ALA A 257 1.80 18.31 19.34
CA ALA A 257 2.98 19.09 19.72
C ALA A 257 2.93 20.53 19.19
N CYS A 258 1.87 20.89 18.46
CA CYS A 258 1.65 22.19 17.89
C CYS A 258 0.62 22.96 18.73
N ASN A 259 1.07 23.99 19.41
CA ASN A 259 0.19 24.97 20.01
C ASN A 259 0.07 26.20 19.11
N LYS A 260 -1.02 26.26 18.32
CA LYS A 260 -1.29 27.38 17.39
C LYS A 260 -1.48 28.72 18.10
N THR A 261 -1.79 28.74 19.40
CA THR A 261 -1.96 30.01 20.15
C THR A 261 -0.63 30.68 20.48
N LEU A 262 0.50 29.99 20.31
CA LEU A 262 1.84 30.51 20.57
C LEU A 262 2.53 31.00 19.30
N LEU A 263 1.87 30.91 18.14
CA LEU A 263 2.42 31.38 16.87
C LEU A 263 2.27 32.89 16.72
N THR A 264 3.27 33.53 16.14
CA THR A 264 3.11 34.87 15.58
C THR A 264 2.16 34.83 14.37
N PRO A 265 1.56 35.97 13.96
CA PRO A 265 0.68 36.00 12.79
C PRO A 265 1.33 35.49 11.50
N GLU A 266 2.62 35.78 11.28
CA GLU A 266 3.36 35.31 10.11
C GLU A 266 3.59 33.79 10.16
N GLU A 267 3.99 33.26 11.30
CA GLU A 267 4.15 31.82 11.50
C GLU A 267 2.82 31.07 11.35
N ALA A 268 1.72 31.64 11.85
CA ALA A 268 0.39 31.07 11.68
C ALA A 268 0.00 30.97 10.20
N ALA A 269 0.25 32.02 9.41
CA ALA A 269 0.00 32.00 7.96
C ALA A 269 0.85 30.94 7.24
N ASN A 270 2.12 30.79 7.61
CA ASN A 270 3.00 29.76 7.05
C ASN A 270 2.55 28.33 7.41
N VAL A 271 2.10 28.12 8.64
CA VAL A 271 1.53 26.85 9.10
C VAL A 271 0.24 26.53 8.36
N GLU A 272 -0.64 27.50 8.15
CA GLU A 272 -1.88 27.33 7.38
C GLU A 272 -1.60 26.94 5.93
N ALA A 273 -0.68 27.65 5.25
CA ALA A 273 -0.26 27.28 3.90
C ALA A 273 0.31 25.85 3.83
N SER A 274 1.05 25.44 4.87
CA SER A 274 1.59 24.09 4.98
C SER A 274 0.49 23.03 5.25
N ASP A 275 -0.50 23.35 6.09
CA ASP A 275 -1.68 22.52 6.34
C ASP A 275 -2.48 22.29 5.05
N LEU A 276 -2.73 23.35 4.26
CA LEU A 276 -3.43 23.26 2.98
C LEU A 276 -2.65 22.39 1.97
N ARG A 277 -1.32 22.58 1.88
CA ARG A 277 -0.46 21.75 1.01
C ARG A 277 -0.51 20.28 1.41
N ARG A 278 -0.48 19.97 2.71
CA ARG A 278 -0.64 18.60 3.23
C ARG A 278 -2.02 18.05 2.89
N ASN A 279 -3.08 18.84 3.07
CA ASN A 279 -4.44 18.43 2.74
C ASN A 279 -4.58 18.07 1.26
N TYR A 280 -4.09 18.93 0.36
CA TYR A 280 -4.09 18.66 -1.07
C TYR A 280 -3.30 17.38 -1.41
N SER A 281 -2.10 17.22 -0.82
CA SER A 281 -1.32 15.98 -0.96
C SER A 281 -2.13 14.76 -0.47
N SER A 282 -2.82 14.87 0.67
CA SER A 282 -3.63 13.77 1.20
C SER A 282 -4.75 13.37 0.24
N CYS A 283 -5.42 14.36 -0.35
CA CYS A 283 -6.44 14.17 -1.37
C CYS A 283 -5.89 13.54 -2.65
N MET A 284 -4.74 14.02 -3.12
CA MET A 284 -4.09 13.49 -4.32
C MET A 284 -3.66 12.04 -4.16
N ASN A 285 -3.39 11.58 -2.94
CA ASN A 285 -3.06 10.19 -2.62
C ASN A 285 -4.29 9.33 -2.25
N GLY A 286 -5.47 9.91 -2.17
CA GLY A 286 -6.72 9.18 -1.90
C GLY A 286 -6.98 8.87 -0.43
N PHE A 287 -6.35 9.58 0.50
CA PHE A 287 -6.61 9.40 1.93
C PHE A 287 -7.90 10.10 2.35
N SER A 288 -9.03 9.40 2.25
CA SER A 288 -10.36 9.96 2.53
C SER A 288 -10.48 10.66 3.89
N TYR A 289 -9.89 10.10 4.95
CA TYR A 289 -9.95 10.66 6.31
C TYR A 289 -9.04 11.87 6.53
N ALA A 290 -7.90 11.95 5.82
CA ALA A 290 -6.95 13.06 5.92
C ALA A 290 -7.15 14.12 4.82
N CYS A 291 -8.06 13.86 3.88
CA CYS A 291 -8.43 14.73 2.79
C CYS A 291 -9.74 15.45 3.12
N ASN A 292 -9.65 16.71 3.50
CA ASN A 292 -10.80 17.60 3.55
C ASN A 292 -10.97 18.30 2.20
N LYS A 293 -11.92 17.83 1.38
CA LYS A 293 -12.20 18.40 0.06
C LYS A 293 -12.71 19.84 0.10
N ASN A 294 -13.22 20.30 1.24
CA ASN A 294 -13.69 21.68 1.41
C ASN A 294 -12.56 22.70 1.54
N LEU A 295 -11.32 22.25 1.75
CA LEU A 295 -10.13 23.11 1.84
C LEU A 295 -9.37 23.21 0.52
N LEU A 296 -9.88 22.58 -0.55
CA LEU A 296 -9.26 22.63 -1.87
C LEU A 296 -9.73 23.86 -2.64
N THR A 297 -8.81 24.45 -3.39
CA THR A 297 -9.17 25.37 -4.47
C THR A 297 -9.92 24.62 -5.59
N ALA A 298 -10.59 25.35 -6.48
CA ALA A 298 -11.32 24.74 -7.60
C ALA A 298 -10.41 23.88 -8.50
N ASP A 299 -9.22 24.37 -8.80
CA ASP A 299 -8.24 23.67 -9.66
C ASP A 299 -7.67 22.42 -8.97
N GLU A 300 -7.37 22.51 -7.68
CA GLU A 300 -6.95 21.36 -6.87
C GLU A 300 -8.05 20.31 -6.79
N ALA A 301 -9.30 20.71 -6.58
CA ALA A 301 -10.44 19.80 -6.53
C ALA A 301 -10.65 19.08 -7.87
N ALA A 302 -10.51 19.78 -9.01
CA ALA A 302 -10.57 19.18 -10.34
C ALA A 302 -9.44 18.15 -10.54
N THR A 303 -8.22 18.48 -10.11
CA THR A 303 -7.06 17.59 -10.20
C THR A 303 -7.22 16.35 -9.32
N VAL A 304 -7.68 16.52 -8.08
CA VAL A 304 -7.99 15.42 -7.15
C VAL A 304 -9.08 14.52 -7.71
N LYS A 305 -10.14 15.09 -8.29
CA LYS A 305 -11.21 14.31 -8.93
C LYS A 305 -10.69 13.45 -10.08
N ALA A 306 -9.83 13.99 -10.93
CA ALA A 306 -9.19 13.21 -12.00
C ALA A 306 -8.33 12.07 -11.42
N SER A 307 -7.60 12.33 -10.33
CA SER A 307 -6.81 11.33 -9.61
C SER A 307 -7.68 10.22 -8.98
N ASP A 308 -8.81 10.59 -8.38
CA ASP A 308 -9.81 9.66 -7.82
C ASP A 308 -10.37 8.73 -8.92
N LEU A 309 -10.75 9.27 -10.08
CA LEU A 309 -11.27 8.48 -11.20
C LEU A 309 -10.21 7.51 -11.74
N ARG A 310 -8.96 7.96 -11.88
CA ARG A 310 -7.85 7.11 -12.31
C ARG A 310 -7.61 5.95 -11.35
N ARG A 311 -7.65 6.21 -10.03
CA ARG A 311 -7.55 5.15 -9.01
C ARG A 311 -8.71 4.18 -9.11
N ASN A 312 -9.94 4.67 -9.26
CA ASN A 312 -11.13 3.84 -9.41
C ASN A 312 -11.00 2.90 -10.62
N TYR A 313 -10.63 3.43 -11.79
CA TYR A 313 -10.39 2.62 -12.99
C TYR A 313 -9.31 1.56 -12.76
N SER A 314 -8.19 1.93 -12.13
CA SER A 314 -7.14 0.98 -11.74
C SER A 314 -7.67 -0.11 -10.81
N SER A 315 -8.48 0.23 -9.80
CA SER A 315 -9.09 -0.74 -8.90
C SER A 315 -9.98 -1.74 -9.65
N CYS A 316 -10.79 -1.24 -10.58
CA CYS A 316 -11.63 -2.07 -11.45
C CYS A 316 -10.80 -2.99 -12.37
N MET A 317 -9.75 -2.46 -12.99
CA MET A 317 -8.88 -3.23 -13.87
C MET A 317 -8.14 -4.35 -13.15
N ASN A 318 -7.90 -4.22 -11.84
CA ASN A 318 -7.28 -5.25 -11.01
C ASN A 318 -8.29 -6.17 -10.31
N GLY A 319 -9.61 -5.92 -10.44
CA GLY A 319 -10.65 -6.77 -9.87
C GLY A 319 -10.94 -6.52 -8.38
N PHE A 320 -10.54 -5.37 -7.83
CA PHE A 320 -10.86 -5.00 -6.45
C PHE A 320 -12.32 -4.52 -6.34
N SER A 321 -13.27 -5.45 -6.20
CA SER A 321 -14.71 -5.18 -6.24
C SER A 321 -15.17 -4.07 -5.27
N TYR A 322 -14.67 -4.06 -4.04
CA TYR A 322 -15.05 -3.06 -3.03
C TYR A 322 -14.48 -1.66 -3.30
N ALA A 323 -13.32 -1.58 -3.97
CA ALA A 323 -12.66 -0.32 -4.33
C ALA A 323 -12.99 0.14 -5.77
N CYS A 324 -13.74 -0.67 -6.51
CA CYS A 324 -14.18 -0.41 -7.87
C CYS A 324 -15.64 0.03 -7.87
N ASN A 325 -15.88 1.31 -8.11
CA ASN A 325 -17.19 1.82 -8.43
C ASN A 325 -17.36 1.88 -9.95
N LYS A 326 -18.06 0.89 -10.52
CA LYS A 326 -18.31 0.81 -11.97
C LYS A 326 -19.16 1.98 -12.50
N ALA A 327 -19.92 2.67 -11.66
CA ALA A 327 -20.72 3.82 -12.07
C ALA A 327 -19.87 5.07 -12.37
N LEU A 328 -18.59 5.08 -11.98
CA LEU A 328 -17.66 6.18 -12.23
C LEU A 328 -16.80 5.96 -13.49
N LEU A 329 -16.96 4.84 -14.19
CA LEU A 329 -16.20 4.52 -15.39
C LEU A 329 -16.78 5.22 -16.61
N THR A 330 -15.90 5.62 -17.55
CA THR A 330 -16.37 5.95 -18.90
C THR A 330 -16.87 4.69 -19.62
N PRO A 331 -17.68 4.81 -20.69
CA PRO A 331 -18.10 3.65 -21.48
C PRO A 331 -16.91 2.80 -21.97
N GLU A 332 -15.83 3.44 -22.41
CA GLU A 332 -14.62 2.76 -22.90
C GLU A 332 -13.90 2.01 -21.76
N GLU A 333 -13.76 2.66 -20.61
CA GLU A 333 -13.19 2.04 -19.40
C GLU A 333 -14.04 0.85 -18.92
N ALA A 334 -15.36 0.95 -18.97
CA ALA A 334 -16.27 -0.12 -18.59
C ALA A 334 -16.12 -1.35 -19.49
N VAL A 335 -15.94 -1.15 -20.80
CA VAL A 335 -15.63 -2.23 -21.76
C VAL A 335 -14.30 -2.88 -21.41
N ALA A 336 -13.23 -2.10 -21.19
CA ALA A 336 -11.92 -2.62 -20.84
C ALA A 336 -11.93 -3.43 -19.53
N VAL A 337 -12.61 -2.91 -18.50
CA VAL A 337 -12.82 -3.62 -17.23
C VAL A 337 -13.61 -4.91 -17.43
N GLY A 338 -14.68 -4.88 -18.24
CA GLY A 338 -15.47 -6.07 -18.58
C GLY A 338 -14.65 -7.17 -19.25
N THR A 339 -13.79 -6.81 -20.21
CA THR A 339 -12.84 -7.77 -20.81
C THR A 339 -11.87 -8.34 -19.77
N SER A 340 -11.36 -7.51 -18.87
CA SER A 340 -10.46 -7.95 -17.79
C SER A 340 -11.18 -8.89 -16.79
N ASP A 341 -12.44 -8.61 -16.46
CA ASP A 341 -13.29 -9.45 -15.61
C ASP A 341 -13.52 -10.83 -16.23
N LEU A 342 -13.89 -10.89 -17.52
CA LEU A 342 -14.09 -12.17 -18.23
C LEU A 342 -12.80 -12.99 -18.29
N ARG A 343 -11.67 -12.35 -18.57
CA ARG A 343 -10.35 -13.02 -18.58
C ARG A 343 -10.00 -13.61 -17.21
N ARG A 344 -10.25 -12.86 -16.12
CA ARG A 344 -10.06 -13.37 -14.75
C ARG A 344 -10.98 -14.54 -14.46
N ASN A 345 -12.26 -14.45 -14.85
CA ASN A 345 -13.23 -15.53 -14.66
C ASN A 345 -12.78 -16.81 -15.36
N TYR A 346 -12.40 -16.72 -16.64
CA TYR A 346 -11.86 -17.85 -17.39
C TYR A 346 -10.60 -18.44 -16.73
N SER A 347 -9.67 -17.59 -16.30
CA SER A 347 -8.49 -18.04 -15.54
C SER A 347 -8.87 -18.76 -14.25
N SER A 348 -9.84 -18.24 -13.49
CA SER A 348 -10.33 -18.90 -12.26
C SER A 348 -10.89 -20.28 -12.55
N CYS A 349 -11.68 -20.40 -13.63
CA CYS A 349 -12.23 -21.67 -14.08
C CYS A 349 -11.14 -22.66 -14.51
N MET A 350 -10.16 -22.22 -15.29
CA MET A 350 -9.05 -23.05 -15.74
C MET A 350 -8.17 -23.55 -14.60
N ASN A 351 -8.10 -22.84 -13.47
CA ASN A 351 -7.37 -23.25 -12.29
C ASN A 351 -8.21 -24.04 -11.27
N GLY A 352 -9.50 -24.27 -11.55
CA GLY A 352 -10.39 -25.04 -10.68
C GLY A 352 -10.90 -24.27 -9.45
N PHE A 353 -10.82 -22.94 -9.44
CA PHE A 353 -11.37 -22.12 -8.35
C PHE A 353 -12.90 -21.99 -8.48
N SER A 354 -13.64 -22.98 -7.99
CA SER A 354 -15.10 -23.10 -8.17
C SER A 354 -15.88 -21.85 -7.72
N TYR A 355 -15.56 -21.26 -6.58
CA TYR A 355 -16.23 -20.07 -6.06
C TYR A 355 -15.97 -18.80 -6.88
N ALA A 356 -14.81 -18.72 -7.54
CA ALA A 356 -14.42 -17.59 -8.38
C ALA A 356 -14.67 -17.84 -9.88
N CYS A 357 -15.20 -19.01 -10.23
CA CYS A 357 -15.49 -19.43 -11.59
C CYS A 357 -17.01 -19.39 -11.83
N ASN A 358 -17.46 -18.44 -12.63
CA ASN A 358 -18.81 -18.43 -13.16
C ASN A 358 -18.80 -18.97 -14.60
N LYS A 359 -19.15 -20.26 -14.75
CA LYS A 359 -19.21 -20.93 -16.06
C LYS A 359 -20.25 -20.31 -17.02
N ARG A 360 -21.23 -19.55 -16.51
CA ARG A 360 -22.25 -18.89 -17.35
C ARG A 360 -21.70 -17.69 -18.13
N LEU A 361 -20.52 -17.19 -17.77
CA LEU A 361 -19.85 -16.07 -18.42
C LEU A 361 -18.83 -16.51 -19.47
N LEU A 362 -18.64 -17.82 -19.65
CA LEU A 362 -17.68 -18.38 -20.62
C LEU A 362 -18.30 -18.51 -22.00
N THR A 363 -17.48 -18.38 -23.04
CA THR A 363 -17.90 -18.81 -24.38
C THR A 363 -18.02 -20.34 -24.44
N PRO A 364 -18.77 -20.91 -25.41
CA PRO A 364 -18.84 -22.36 -25.58
C PRO A 364 -17.47 -23.03 -25.70
N GLU A 365 -16.53 -22.40 -26.40
CA GLU A 365 -15.16 -22.88 -26.59
C GLU A 365 -14.37 -22.86 -25.28
N GLU A 366 -14.46 -21.77 -24.51
CA GLU A 366 -13.85 -21.65 -23.19
C GLU A 366 -14.41 -22.68 -22.21
N LEU A 367 -15.73 -22.89 -22.22
CA LEU A 367 -16.39 -23.87 -21.37
C LEU A 367 -15.91 -25.29 -21.66
N SER A 368 -15.76 -25.65 -22.95
CA SER A 368 -15.23 -26.95 -23.36
C SER A 368 -13.81 -27.17 -22.82
N ARG A 369 -12.92 -26.17 -22.93
CA ARG A 369 -11.55 -26.22 -22.39
C ARG A 369 -11.54 -26.35 -20.87
N VAL A 370 -12.42 -25.65 -20.17
CA VAL A 370 -12.57 -25.74 -18.72
C VAL A 370 -13.05 -27.12 -18.30
N GLN A 371 -14.00 -27.72 -19.03
CA GLN A 371 -14.49 -29.09 -18.76
C GLN A 371 -13.39 -30.13 -18.93
N GLU A 372 -12.59 -30.04 -19.99
CA GLU A 372 -11.42 -30.92 -20.18
C GLU A 372 -10.42 -30.77 -19.02
N SER A 373 -10.16 -29.53 -18.60
CA SER A 373 -9.29 -29.22 -17.47
C SER A 373 -9.83 -29.79 -16.14
N ASP A 374 -11.16 -29.72 -15.92
CA ASP A 374 -11.84 -30.29 -14.76
C ASP A 374 -11.70 -31.83 -14.72
N LEU A 375 -11.93 -32.52 -15.86
CA LEU A 375 -11.77 -33.97 -15.96
C LEU A 375 -10.33 -34.40 -15.69
N ARG A 376 -9.35 -33.67 -16.25
CA ARG A 376 -7.92 -33.94 -16.02
C ARG A 376 -7.53 -33.79 -14.55
N ARG A 377 -8.03 -32.75 -13.87
CA ARG A 377 -7.83 -32.58 -12.42
C ARG A 377 -8.50 -33.69 -11.62
N ASN A 378 -9.71 -34.08 -11.98
CA ASN A 378 -10.43 -35.18 -11.32
C ASN A 378 -9.62 -36.48 -11.42
N TYR A 379 -9.13 -36.82 -12.63
CA TYR A 379 -8.28 -37.98 -12.82
C TYR A 379 -6.99 -37.90 -11.99
N ALA A 380 -6.31 -36.74 -11.96
CA ALA A 380 -5.11 -36.54 -11.15
C ALA A 380 -5.39 -36.71 -9.65
N SER A 381 -6.51 -36.20 -9.13
CA SER A 381 -6.96 -36.42 -7.75
C SER A 381 -7.14 -37.90 -7.43
N CYS A 382 -7.81 -38.65 -8.33
CA CYS A 382 -7.98 -40.09 -8.21
C CYS A 382 -6.63 -40.85 -8.21
N MET A 383 -5.73 -40.49 -9.13
CA MET A 383 -4.39 -41.07 -9.23
C MET A 383 -3.45 -40.67 -8.09
N SER A 384 -3.80 -39.65 -7.31
CA SER A 384 -3.08 -39.25 -6.10
C SER A 384 -3.65 -39.87 -4.82
N GLY A 385 -4.89 -40.40 -4.88
CA GLY A 385 -5.54 -41.07 -3.74
C GLY A 385 -6.35 -40.13 -2.85
N PHE A 386 -6.57 -38.90 -3.29
CA PHE A 386 -7.47 -37.95 -2.62
C PHE A 386 -8.92 -38.33 -2.91
N SER A 387 -9.45 -39.29 -2.17
CA SER A 387 -10.78 -39.89 -2.39
C SER A 387 -11.91 -38.85 -2.37
N TYR A 388 -11.83 -37.83 -1.51
CA TYR A 388 -12.83 -36.77 -1.41
C TYR A 388 -12.85 -35.83 -2.63
N ALA A 389 -11.74 -35.73 -3.36
CA ALA A 389 -11.60 -34.91 -4.56
C ALA A 389 -11.65 -35.74 -5.86
N CYS A 390 -11.89 -37.05 -5.73
CA CYS A 390 -11.97 -38.00 -6.84
C CYS A 390 -13.43 -38.42 -7.05
N ASN A 391 -14.01 -37.99 -8.15
CA ASN A 391 -15.28 -38.51 -8.63
C ASN A 391 -15.04 -39.59 -9.69
N LYS A 392 -15.13 -40.86 -9.29
CA LYS A 392 -14.93 -42.01 -10.20
C LYS A 392 -15.97 -42.10 -11.32
N ALA A 393 -17.14 -41.46 -11.17
CA ALA A 393 -18.17 -41.43 -12.21
C ALA A 393 -17.80 -40.55 -13.41
N LEU A 394 -16.80 -39.68 -13.26
CA LEU A 394 -16.29 -38.81 -14.34
C LEU A 394 -15.08 -39.42 -15.06
N LEU A 395 -14.64 -40.62 -14.68
CA LEU A 395 -13.50 -41.30 -15.32
C LEU A 395 -13.96 -42.09 -16.55
N THR A 396 -13.12 -42.11 -17.57
CA THR A 396 -13.25 -43.10 -18.65
C THR A 396 -13.02 -44.52 -18.10
N PRO A 397 -13.50 -45.56 -18.80
CA PRO A 397 -13.26 -46.95 -18.39
C PRO A 397 -11.77 -47.27 -18.22
N GLU A 398 -10.91 -46.72 -19.08
CA GLU A 398 -9.47 -46.91 -19.01
C GLU A 398 -8.86 -46.24 -17.77
N GLU A 399 -9.18 -44.96 -17.53
CA GLU A 399 -8.73 -44.24 -16.34
C GLU A 399 -9.19 -44.93 -15.04
N LEU A 400 -10.41 -45.49 -15.02
CA LEU A 400 -10.92 -46.22 -13.86
C LEU A 400 -10.08 -47.46 -13.55
N LEU A 401 -9.65 -48.22 -14.58
CA LEU A 401 -8.77 -49.38 -14.39
C LEU A 401 -7.40 -48.95 -13.85
N GLN A 402 -6.85 -47.84 -14.36
CA GLN A 402 -5.57 -47.30 -13.87
C GLN A 402 -5.67 -46.87 -12.40
N VAL A 403 -6.74 -46.17 -12.02
CA VAL A 403 -7.00 -45.76 -10.63
C VAL A 403 -7.19 -46.98 -9.72
N GLN A 404 -7.94 -48.00 -10.14
CA GLN A 404 -8.11 -49.23 -9.34
C GLN A 404 -6.80 -49.98 -9.12
N ALA A 405 -5.96 -50.07 -10.14
CA ALA A 405 -4.63 -50.65 -10.00
C ALA A 405 -3.78 -49.83 -9.00
N LYS A 406 -3.84 -48.50 -9.07
CA LYS A 406 -3.13 -47.61 -8.14
C LYS A 406 -3.66 -47.72 -6.71
N ASP A 407 -4.98 -47.84 -6.54
CA ASP A 407 -5.61 -48.03 -5.23
C ASP A 407 -5.15 -49.35 -4.58
N LYS A 408 -5.09 -50.45 -5.35
CA LYS A 408 -4.56 -51.74 -4.87
C LYS A 408 -3.10 -51.62 -4.41
N GLN A 409 -2.26 -50.90 -5.16
CA GLN A 409 -0.86 -50.66 -4.79
C GLN A 409 -0.69 -49.92 -3.46
N ARG A 410 -1.65 -49.09 -3.05
CA ARG A 410 -1.58 -48.35 -1.78
C ARG A 410 -2.05 -49.15 -0.56
N GLN A 411 -2.73 -50.28 -0.79
CA GLN A 411 -3.24 -51.16 0.26
C GLN A 411 -2.19 -52.20 0.71
N HIS A 412 -1.03 -52.21 0.04
CA HIS A 412 0.16 -52.98 0.37
C HIS A 412 1.26 -52.01 0.81
#